data_AF-A0A388Q4W8-F1
#
_entry.id   AF-A0A388Q4W8-F1
#
_cell.length_a   1.000
_cell.length_b   1.000
_cell.length_c   1.000
_cell.angle_alpha   90.00
_cell.angle_beta   90.00
_cell.angle_gamma   90.00
#
_symmetry.space_group_name_H-M   'P 1'
#
loop_
_entity.id
_entity.type
_entity.pdbx_description
1 polymer ?
#
loop_
_entity_poly.entity_id
_entity_poly.type
_entity_poly.pdbx_seq_one_letter_code
_entity_poly.pdbx_strand_id
1 'polypeptide(L)'
;MICQWWTIIPSNQNEKVTSTKKMIEFISFHEQQVDFSGMKVDRMFFQQFEEKVKTDDEIKQLMEAGDVEVATARAKEKYDNKPEEYFDLEKLRKSLKIDRKIGWRELLELIYFGNQIKGKDDLLSDEFEKFISTNNVFNIDDLQGLRYFFYAYITDPSVRNIIDQKDYTELYHNPSFNVEDFNRVDDEMKSKLPYYIKTYVPLNKFLSA
;
A
#
# COMPACT_ATOMS: atom_id res chain seq x y z
N MET A 1 54.17 1.50 74.33
CA MET A 1 55.35 0.65 74.18
C MET A 1 54.99 -0.51 73.27
N ILE A 2 55.73 -0.63 72.15
CA ILE A 2 56.06 -1.86 71.40
C ILE A 2 54.88 -2.61 70.72
N CYS A 3 54.86 -2.56 69.39
CA CYS A 3 55.01 -3.71 68.49
C CYS A 3 54.73 -3.28 67.05
N GLN A 4 55.80 -2.93 66.33
CA GLN A 4 55.87 -3.21 64.89
C GLN A 4 56.22 -4.70 64.71
N TRP A 5 55.87 -5.27 63.54
CA TRP A 5 56.63 -6.21 62.68
C TRP A 5 55.62 -7.03 61.84
N TRP A 6 55.50 -6.75 60.54
CA TRP A 6 56.19 -7.40 59.38
C TRP A 6 55.23 -8.46 58.75
N THR A 7 54.98 -8.60 57.44
CA THR A 7 55.66 -8.18 56.21
C THR A 7 54.82 -8.53 54.95
N ILE A 8 55.25 -8.00 53.79
CA ILE A 8 55.22 -8.60 52.42
C ILE A 8 54.07 -8.19 51.45
N ILE A 9 54.54 -7.57 50.35
CA ILE A 9 53.98 -7.12 49.05
C ILE A 9 53.85 -8.38 48.13
N PRO A 10 53.08 -8.52 47.01
CA PRO A 10 52.83 -7.52 45.97
C PRO A 10 51.52 -7.59 45.13
N SER A 11 51.38 -6.60 44.24
CA SER A 11 50.80 -6.66 42.88
C SER A 11 49.44 -7.35 42.64
N ASN A 12 48.46 -6.65 42.06
CA ASN A 12 48.18 -6.74 40.62
C ASN A 12 47.10 -5.72 40.21
N GLN A 13 47.20 -5.31 38.95
CA GLN A 13 46.41 -4.36 38.20
C GLN A 13 44.92 -4.76 38.03
N ASN A 14 44.17 -3.79 37.49
CA ASN A 14 42.85 -3.88 36.85
C ASN A 14 41.67 -3.62 37.81
N GLU A 15 40.74 -2.71 37.53
CA GLU A 15 40.23 -2.28 36.23
C GLU A 15 39.54 -0.92 36.41
N LYS A 16 39.93 0.07 35.60
CA LYS A 16 39.19 1.33 35.49
C LYS A 16 37.87 1.01 34.80
N VAL A 17 36.76 0.99 35.54
CA VAL A 17 35.42 0.92 34.96
C VAL A 17 35.11 2.28 34.34
N THR A 18 35.60 2.49 33.11
CA THR A 18 35.12 3.57 32.26
C THR A 18 33.69 3.25 31.87
N SER A 19 32.75 4.01 32.42
CA SER A 19 31.35 3.99 32.04
C SER A 19 31.24 4.37 30.55
N THR A 20 31.16 3.36 29.69
CA THR A 20 30.85 3.55 28.28
C THR A 20 29.38 3.93 28.17
N LYS A 21 29.14 5.23 28.07
CA LYS A 21 27.88 5.82 27.63
C LYS A 21 27.60 5.31 26.21
N LYS A 22 26.78 4.26 26.10
CA LYS A 22 26.34 3.66 24.85
C LYS A 22 25.47 4.69 24.13
N MET A 23 26.08 5.42 23.20
CA MET A 23 25.42 6.38 22.32
C MET A 23 24.46 5.60 21.41
N ILE A 24 23.17 5.87 21.56
CA ILE A 24 22.15 5.39 20.63
C ILE A 24 22.32 6.18 19.34
N GLU A 25 22.78 5.48 18.31
CA GLU A 25 22.95 5.99 16.95
C GLU A 25 21.54 6.13 16.35
N PHE A 26 21.05 7.36 16.25
CA PHE A 26 19.77 7.64 15.61
C PHE A 26 19.89 7.34 14.11
N ILE A 27 19.04 6.45 13.62
CA ILE A 27 18.85 6.19 12.19
C ILE A 27 18.42 7.50 11.55
N SER A 28 19.29 8.06 10.70
CA SER A 28 19.00 9.24 9.90
C SER A 28 17.84 8.93 8.95
N PHE A 29 16.66 9.46 9.27
CA PHE A 29 15.58 9.60 8.30
C PHE A 29 16.06 10.56 7.21
N HIS A 30 16.33 10.02 6.02
CA HIS A 30 16.50 10.82 4.82
C HIS A 30 15.10 11.26 4.36
N GLU A 31 14.64 12.39 4.89
CA GLU A 31 13.48 13.07 4.35
C GLU A 31 13.86 13.59 2.95
N GLN A 32 13.49 12.82 1.93
CA GLN A 32 13.71 13.20 0.54
C GLN A 32 12.75 14.35 0.25
N GLN A 33 13.22 15.60 0.39
CA GLN A 33 12.46 16.77 -0.03
C GLN A 33 12.14 16.62 -1.52
N VAL A 34 10.88 16.28 -1.80
CA VAL A 34 10.35 16.26 -3.16
C VAL A 34 10.29 17.72 -3.60
N ASP A 35 11.31 18.16 -4.34
CA ASP A 35 11.37 19.52 -4.88
C ASP A 35 10.15 19.78 -5.78
N PHE A 36 9.62 21.01 -5.77
CA PHE A 36 8.51 21.44 -6.62
C PHE A 36 8.81 21.22 -8.11
N SER A 37 10.09 21.22 -8.48
CA SER A 37 10.55 20.85 -9.83
C SER A 37 10.18 19.40 -10.18
N GLY A 38 10.29 18.46 -9.25
CA GLY A 38 9.92 17.04 -9.46
C GLY A 38 8.43 16.87 -9.75
N MET A 39 7.55 17.59 -9.01
CA MET A 39 6.10 17.54 -9.25
C MET A 39 5.69 18.09 -10.63
N LYS A 40 6.47 19.05 -11.16
CA LYS A 40 6.22 19.62 -12.49
C LYS A 40 6.66 18.65 -13.58
N VAL A 41 7.81 17.99 -13.39
CA VAL A 41 8.33 16.95 -14.30
C VAL A 41 7.34 15.79 -14.42
N ASP A 42 6.77 15.35 -13.30
CA ASP A 42 5.79 14.28 -13.26
C ASP A 42 4.54 14.62 -14.09
N ARG A 43 3.95 15.80 -13.91
CA ARG A 43 2.79 16.24 -14.72
C ARG A 43 3.12 16.35 -16.21
N MET A 44 4.32 16.84 -16.53
CA MET A 44 4.78 16.94 -17.91
C MET A 44 5.00 15.57 -18.56
N PHE A 45 5.41 14.56 -17.78
CA PHE A 45 5.60 13.20 -18.28
C PHE A 45 4.29 12.57 -18.76
N PHE A 46 3.22 12.68 -17.97
CA PHE A 46 1.90 12.22 -18.39
C PHE A 46 1.37 13.01 -19.59
N GLN A 47 1.56 14.32 -19.63
CA GLN A 47 1.14 15.16 -20.76
C GLN A 47 1.82 14.73 -22.07
N GLN A 48 3.13 14.46 -22.06
CA GLN A 48 3.84 13.96 -23.23
C GLN A 48 3.30 12.61 -23.70
N PHE A 49 2.99 11.71 -22.76
CA PHE A 49 2.36 10.44 -23.05
C PHE A 49 0.98 10.63 -23.70
N GLU A 50 0.15 11.50 -23.12
CA GLU A 50 -1.18 11.82 -23.61
C GLU A 50 -1.14 12.37 -25.04
N GLU A 51 -0.24 13.31 -25.33
CA GLU A 51 -0.06 13.88 -26.67
C GLU A 51 0.36 12.82 -27.69
N LYS A 52 1.32 11.95 -27.33
CA LYS A 52 1.76 10.84 -28.18
C LYS A 52 0.63 9.87 -28.51
N VAL A 53 -0.12 9.45 -27.49
CA VAL A 53 -1.24 8.52 -27.65
C VAL A 53 -2.36 9.13 -28.49
N LYS A 54 -2.63 10.43 -28.36
CA LYS A 54 -3.64 11.15 -29.17
C LYS A 54 -3.21 11.38 -30.62
N THR A 55 -1.91 11.44 -30.88
CA THR A 55 -1.34 11.61 -32.23
C THR A 55 -1.21 10.28 -32.97
N ASP A 56 -1.28 9.15 -32.26
CA ASP A 56 -1.26 7.83 -32.87
C ASP A 56 -2.61 7.48 -33.52
N ASP A 57 -2.68 7.60 -34.85
CA ASP A 57 -3.90 7.37 -35.63
C ASP A 57 -4.47 5.95 -35.45
N GLU A 58 -3.62 4.94 -35.23
CA GLU A 58 -4.06 3.55 -35.05
C GLU A 58 -4.77 3.38 -33.71
N ILE A 59 -4.17 3.87 -32.62
CA ILE A 59 -4.79 3.80 -31.29
C ILE A 59 -6.07 4.62 -31.27
N LYS A 60 -6.05 5.81 -31.87
CA LYS A 60 -7.22 6.68 -31.96
C LYS A 60 -8.40 6.00 -32.65
N GLN A 61 -8.18 5.40 -33.82
CA GLN A 61 -9.24 4.68 -34.55
C GLN A 61 -9.81 3.52 -33.75
N LEU A 62 -8.96 2.74 -33.07
CA LEU A 62 -9.40 1.63 -32.23
C LEU A 62 -10.22 2.11 -31.02
N MET A 63 -9.82 3.20 -30.39
CA MET A 63 -10.55 3.78 -29.25
C MET A 63 -11.89 4.38 -29.68
N GLU A 64 -11.94 5.06 -30.83
CA GLU A 64 -13.18 5.60 -31.41
C GLU A 64 -14.15 4.49 -31.87
N ALA A 65 -13.63 3.36 -32.35
CA ALA A 65 -14.43 2.18 -32.70
C ALA A 65 -14.97 1.42 -31.48
N GLY A 66 -14.48 1.73 -30.27
CA GLY A 66 -14.84 1.02 -29.05
C GLY A 66 -14.07 -0.28 -28.81
N ASP A 67 -13.06 -0.58 -29.63
CA ASP A 67 -12.20 -1.77 -29.53
C ASP A 67 -11.08 -1.57 -28.49
N VAL A 68 -11.47 -1.22 -27.26
CA VAL A 68 -10.55 -0.85 -26.17
C VAL A 68 -9.56 -1.97 -25.83
N GLU A 69 -9.98 -3.23 -25.97
CA GLU A 69 -9.10 -4.37 -25.71
C GLU A 69 -7.94 -4.46 -26.70
N VAL A 70 -8.23 -4.25 -27.99
CA VAL A 70 -7.22 -4.26 -29.06
C VAL A 70 -6.32 -3.03 -28.94
N ALA A 71 -6.91 -1.86 -28.67
CA ALA A 71 -6.16 -0.63 -28.40
C ALA A 71 -5.17 -0.81 -27.23
N THR A 72 -5.61 -1.46 -26.14
CA THR A 72 -4.77 -1.77 -24.97
C THR A 72 -3.58 -2.63 -25.35
N ALA A 73 -3.79 -3.69 -26.13
CA ALA A 73 -2.72 -4.57 -26.56
C ALA A 73 -1.69 -3.84 -27.45
N ARG A 74 -2.17 -3.01 -28.38
CA ARG A 74 -1.32 -2.21 -29.26
C ARG A 74 -0.55 -1.13 -28.53
N ALA A 75 -1.19 -0.42 -27.59
CA ALA A 75 -0.51 0.56 -26.75
C ALA A 75 0.60 -0.10 -25.91
N LYS A 76 0.33 -1.26 -25.32
CA LYS A 76 1.35 -2.04 -24.61
C LYS A 76 2.51 -2.40 -25.53
N GLU A 77 2.26 -2.98 -26.70
CA GLU A 77 3.33 -3.34 -27.64
C GLU A 77 4.15 -2.13 -28.12
N LYS A 78 3.51 -0.96 -28.28
CA LYS A 78 4.18 0.26 -28.73
C LYS A 78 5.03 0.92 -27.65
N TYR A 79 4.52 1.03 -26.43
CA TYR A 79 5.12 1.87 -25.39
C TYR A 79 5.81 1.11 -24.26
N ASP A 80 5.50 -0.18 -24.06
CA ASP A 80 6.09 -0.98 -23.00
C ASP A 80 7.57 -1.30 -23.32
N ASN A 81 8.49 -0.85 -22.46
CA ASN A 81 9.92 -1.20 -22.46
C ASN A 81 10.68 -0.97 -23.79
N LYS A 82 10.30 0.03 -24.58
CA LYS A 82 11.10 0.41 -25.77
C LYS A 82 12.23 1.40 -25.42
N PRO A 83 13.44 1.21 -25.96
CA PRO A 83 14.62 2.02 -25.61
C PRO A 83 14.55 3.47 -26.14
N GLU A 84 13.75 3.73 -27.17
CA GLU A 84 13.69 5.06 -27.81
C GLU A 84 12.62 5.97 -27.18
N GLU A 85 11.59 5.40 -26.54
CA GLU A 85 10.43 6.14 -26.01
C GLU A 85 9.93 5.50 -24.71
N TYR A 86 10.68 5.68 -23.62
CA TYR A 86 10.46 4.96 -22.36
C TYR A 86 9.27 5.55 -21.57
N PHE A 87 8.04 5.12 -21.89
CA PHE A 87 6.88 5.31 -21.02
C PHE A 87 6.76 4.13 -20.05
N ASP A 88 7.19 4.34 -18.82
CA ASP A 88 7.08 3.37 -17.75
C ASP A 88 5.76 3.52 -17.01
N LEU A 89 5.01 2.43 -16.85
CA LEU A 89 3.78 2.41 -16.07
C LEU A 89 3.99 2.92 -14.64
N GLU A 90 5.14 2.64 -14.01
CA GLU A 90 5.44 3.13 -12.66
C GLU A 90 5.64 4.65 -12.63
N LYS A 91 6.26 5.23 -13.66
CA LYS A 91 6.41 6.69 -13.77
C LYS A 91 5.08 7.36 -14.06
N LEU A 92 4.28 6.78 -14.97
CA LEU A 92 2.91 7.27 -15.27
C LEU A 92 2.04 7.22 -14.03
N ARG A 93 2.08 6.11 -13.27
CA ARG A 93 1.37 5.97 -12.00
C ARG A 93 1.73 7.06 -10.99
N LYS A 94 3.04 7.29 -10.78
CA LYS A 94 3.55 8.33 -9.88
C LYS A 94 3.10 9.72 -10.32
N SER A 95 3.12 9.98 -11.63
CA SER A 95 2.68 11.28 -12.15
C SER A 95 1.20 11.59 -11.92
N LEU A 96 0.36 10.55 -11.92
CA LEU A 96 -1.06 10.64 -11.63
C LEU A 96 -1.37 10.57 -10.12
N LYS A 97 -0.36 10.35 -9.26
CA LYS A 97 -0.50 10.18 -7.80
C LYS A 97 -1.44 9.03 -7.42
N ILE A 98 -1.30 7.90 -8.10
CA ILE A 98 -2.13 6.71 -7.87
C ILE A 98 -1.36 5.70 -7.02
N ASP A 99 -1.96 5.27 -5.90
CA ASP A 99 -1.31 4.41 -4.90
C ASP A 99 -1.39 2.90 -5.19
N ARG A 100 -1.90 2.51 -6.37
CA ARG A 100 -2.03 1.12 -6.81
C ARG A 100 -1.47 0.91 -8.21
N LYS A 101 -1.21 -0.35 -8.58
CA LYS A 101 -0.86 -0.71 -9.97
C LYS A 101 -1.97 -0.26 -10.92
N ILE A 102 -1.55 0.34 -12.03
CA ILE A 102 -2.42 0.76 -13.13
C ILE A 102 -2.05 0.01 -14.40
N GLY A 103 -3.05 -0.25 -15.24
CA GLY A 103 -2.86 -0.85 -16.55
C GLY A 103 -2.94 0.16 -17.70
N TRP A 104 -2.47 -0.27 -18.88
CA TRP A 104 -2.60 0.50 -20.12
C TRP A 104 -4.06 0.82 -20.48
N ARG A 105 -4.99 -0.10 -20.18
CA ARG A 105 -6.42 0.11 -20.43
C ARG A 105 -6.94 1.35 -19.70
N GLU A 106 -6.67 1.45 -18.40
CA GLU A 106 -7.14 2.56 -17.56
C GLU A 106 -6.53 3.90 -17.99
N LEU A 107 -5.27 3.88 -18.43
CA LEU A 107 -4.59 5.05 -19.00
C LEU A 107 -5.27 5.53 -20.29
N LEU A 108 -5.60 4.61 -21.21
CA LEU A 108 -6.30 4.96 -22.45
C LEU A 108 -7.70 5.49 -22.16
N GLU A 109 -8.43 4.87 -21.24
CA GLU A 109 -9.77 5.33 -20.84
C GLU A 109 -9.73 6.72 -20.20
N LEU A 110 -8.71 7.01 -19.39
CA LEU A 110 -8.48 8.36 -18.85
C LEU A 110 -8.26 9.38 -19.99
N ILE A 111 -7.45 9.04 -20.99
CA ILE A 111 -7.08 9.94 -22.10
C ILE A 111 -8.26 10.22 -23.05
N TYR A 112 -9.02 9.18 -23.42
CA TYR A 112 -10.05 9.27 -24.45
C TYR A 112 -11.45 9.55 -23.91
N PHE A 113 -11.78 9.01 -22.73
CA PHE A 113 -13.10 9.17 -22.13
C PHE A 113 -13.11 10.15 -20.95
N GLY A 114 -11.94 10.59 -20.48
CA GLY A 114 -11.83 11.42 -19.28
C GLY A 114 -12.17 10.66 -18.00
N ASN A 115 -12.12 9.32 -18.02
CA ASN A 115 -12.47 8.49 -16.88
C ASN A 115 -11.44 8.68 -15.75
N GLN A 116 -11.91 9.10 -14.57
CA GLN A 116 -11.03 9.22 -13.41
C GLN A 116 -10.56 7.83 -12.98
N ILE A 117 -9.24 7.63 -12.89
CA ILE A 117 -8.67 6.39 -12.37
C ILE A 117 -8.88 6.38 -10.85
N LYS A 118 -9.71 5.43 -10.38
CA LYS A 118 -9.99 5.25 -8.96
C LYS A 118 -8.73 4.85 -8.19
N GLY A 119 -8.49 5.53 -7.07
CA GLY A 119 -7.41 5.22 -6.14
C GLY A 119 -7.65 3.90 -5.40
N LYS A 120 -6.70 3.53 -4.53
CA LYS A 120 -6.85 2.35 -3.68
C LYS A 120 -8.04 2.48 -2.74
N ASP A 121 -8.17 3.64 -2.08
CA ASP A 121 -9.23 3.90 -1.11
C ASP A 121 -10.61 3.96 -1.75
N ASP A 122 -10.71 4.56 -2.95
CA ASP A 122 -11.95 4.59 -3.72
C ASP A 122 -12.43 3.17 -4.07
N LEU A 123 -11.52 2.30 -4.53
CA LEU A 123 -11.85 0.91 -4.82
C LEU A 123 -12.26 0.13 -3.56
N LEU A 124 -11.61 0.39 -2.41
CA LEU A 124 -12.01 -0.22 -1.14
C LEU A 124 -13.42 0.22 -0.75
N SER A 125 -13.74 1.50 -0.94
CA SER A 125 -15.08 2.04 -0.67
C SER A 125 -16.13 1.42 -1.59
N ASP A 126 -15.87 1.33 -2.90
CA ASP A 126 -16.77 0.69 -3.86
C ASP A 126 -17.06 -0.77 -3.48
N GLU A 127 -16.03 -1.56 -3.15
CA GLU A 127 -16.20 -2.96 -2.76
C GLU A 127 -16.95 -3.11 -1.44
N PHE A 128 -16.74 -2.17 -0.51
CA PHE A 128 -17.50 -2.12 0.73
C PHE A 128 -18.99 -1.82 0.46
N GLU A 129 -19.31 -0.85 -0.39
CA GLU A 129 -20.70 -0.55 -0.76
C GLU A 129 -21.42 -1.75 -1.40
N LYS A 130 -20.71 -2.53 -2.23
CA LYS A 130 -21.23 -3.79 -2.77
C LYS A 130 -21.48 -4.82 -1.67
N PHE A 131 -20.57 -4.92 -0.70
CA PHE A 131 -20.73 -5.81 0.45
C PHE A 131 -21.97 -5.45 1.29
N ILE A 132 -22.17 -4.16 1.58
CA ILE A 132 -23.34 -3.63 2.29
C ILE A 132 -24.63 -3.95 1.53
N SER A 133 -24.64 -3.72 0.22
CA SER A 133 -25.79 -3.98 -0.66
C SER A 133 -26.15 -5.46 -0.74
N THR A 134 -25.15 -6.35 -0.69
CA THR A 134 -25.35 -7.80 -0.80
C THR A 134 -25.83 -8.42 0.52
N ASN A 135 -25.33 -7.93 1.65
CA ASN A 135 -25.54 -8.57 2.96
C ASN A 135 -26.61 -7.91 3.83
N ASN A 136 -27.27 -6.83 3.35
CA ASN A 136 -28.35 -6.12 4.03
C ASN A 136 -28.03 -5.77 5.49
N VAL A 137 -26.98 -4.97 5.68
CA VAL A 137 -26.43 -4.55 6.99
C VAL A 137 -27.27 -3.53 7.78
N PHE A 138 -28.58 -3.47 7.57
CA PHE A 138 -29.44 -2.42 8.14
C PHE A 138 -29.50 -2.41 9.69
N ASN A 139 -29.12 -3.51 10.33
CA ASN A 139 -29.17 -3.67 11.79
C ASN A 139 -27.79 -3.64 12.45
N ILE A 140 -26.75 -3.15 11.77
CA ILE A 140 -25.41 -3.08 12.36
C ILE A 140 -25.28 -1.79 13.17
N ASP A 141 -24.92 -1.94 14.45
CA ASP A 141 -24.76 -0.83 15.38
C ASP A 141 -23.53 0.04 15.05
N ASP A 142 -22.41 -0.59 14.65
CA ASP A 142 -21.16 0.11 14.30
C ASP A 142 -20.70 -0.18 12.87
N LEU A 143 -21.30 0.55 11.91
CA LEU A 143 -20.91 0.49 10.51
C LEU A 143 -19.45 0.94 10.28
N GLN A 144 -18.93 1.84 11.12
CA GLN A 144 -17.56 2.33 10.99
C GLN A 144 -16.55 1.24 11.39
N GLY A 145 -16.81 0.52 12.49
CA GLY A 145 -16.03 -0.64 12.91
C GLY A 145 -16.03 -1.74 11.84
N LEU A 146 -17.18 -2.01 11.24
CA LEU A 146 -17.28 -2.96 10.13
C LEU A 146 -16.46 -2.53 8.91
N ARG A 147 -16.53 -1.24 8.53
CA ARG A 147 -15.73 -0.70 7.42
C ARG A 147 -14.24 -0.84 7.72
N TYR A 148 -13.84 -0.55 8.96
CA TYR A 148 -12.45 -0.68 9.37
C TYR A 148 -11.96 -2.12 9.27
N PHE A 149 -12.75 -3.08 9.75
CA PHE A 149 -12.45 -4.50 9.63
C PHE A 149 -12.36 -4.95 8.15
N PHE A 150 -13.27 -4.49 7.31
CA PHE A 150 -13.24 -4.77 5.87
C PHE A 150 -11.93 -4.29 5.22
N TYR A 151 -11.53 -3.06 5.54
CA TYR A 151 -10.33 -2.44 4.98
C TYR A 151 -9.06 -3.14 5.49
N ALA A 152 -9.00 -3.43 6.78
CA ALA A 152 -7.87 -4.14 7.40
C ALA A 152 -7.68 -5.53 6.81
N TYR A 153 -8.77 -6.30 6.62
CA TYR A 153 -8.70 -7.65 6.05
C TYR A 153 -8.20 -7.67 4.60
N ILE A 154 -8.52 -6.64 3.81
CA ILE A 154 -8.03 -6.52 2.42
C ILE A 154 -6.59 -6.02 2.37
N THR A 155 -6.23 -5.05 3.21
CA THR A 155 -4.94 -4.35 3.10
C THR A 155 -3.80 -5.01 3.87
N ASP A 156 -4.08 -5.65 5.01
CA ASP A 156 -3.06 -6.27 5.87
C ASP A 156 -3.12 -7.81 5.77
N PRO A 157 -2.10 -8.45 5.15
CA PRO A 157 -1.99 -9.91 5.11
C PRO A 157 -1.88 -10.55 6.50
N SER A 158 -1.29 -9.87 7.49
CA SER A 158 -1.19 -10.35 8.86
C SER A 158 -2.56 -10.49 9.50
N VAL A 159 -3.40 -9.44 9.42
CA VAL A 159 -4.79 -9.47 9.90
C VAL A 159 -5.56 -10.60 9.23
N ARG A 160 -5.41 -10.75 7.90
CA ARG A 160 -6.06 -11.84 7.17
C ARG A 160 -5.66 -13.21 7.70
N ASN A 161 -4.37 -13.45 7.91
CA ASN A 161 -3.86 -14.73 8.42
C ASN A 161 -4.40 -15.02 9.83
N ILE A 162 -4.38 -14.03 10.72
CA ILE A 162 -4.89 -14.12 12.10
C ILE A 162 -6.36 -14.53 12.10
N ILE A 163 -7.19 -13.83 11.30
CA ILE A 163 -8.63 -14.09 11.21
C ILE A 163 -8.93 -15.44 10.59
N ASP A 164 -8.18 -15.83 9.56
CA ASP A 164 -8.35 -17.10 8.85
C ASP A 164 -7.97 -18.31 9.71
N GLN A 165 -6.93 -18.18 10.53
CA GLN A 165 -6.50 -19.20 11.49
C GLN A 165 -7.32 -19.18 12.79
N LYS A 166 -8.14 -18.14 12.98
CA LYS A 166 -8.90 -17.88 14.22
C LYS A 166 -8.00 -17.72 15.44
N ASP A 167 -6.77 -17.25 15.24
CA ASP A 167 -5.80 -17.01 16.31
C ASP A 167 -5.96 -15.59 16.88
N TYR A 168 -7.11 -15.31 17.47
CA TYR A 168 -7.47 -13.95 17.91
C TYR A 168 -6.54 -13.39 19.00
N THR A 169 -5.71 -14.21 19.64
CA THR A 169 -4.69 -13.75 20.58
C THR A 169 -3.62 -12.88 19.91
N GLU A 170 -3.33 -13.10 18.64
CA GLU A 170 -2.35 -12.30 17.90
C GLU A 170 -2.84 -10.89 17.56
N LEU A 171 -4.16 -10.65 17.58
CA LEU A 171 -4.73 -9.30 17.39
C LEU A 171 -4.27 -8.31 18.46
N TYR A 172 -3.90 -8.77 19.67
CA TYR A 172 -3.37 -7.88 20.71
C TYR A 172 -2.03 -7.24 20.34
N HIS A 173 -1.28 -7.86 19.42
CA HIS A 173 0.05 -7.42 19.01
C HIS A 173 0.04 -6.74 17.63
N ASN A 174 -1.09 -6.72 16.92
CA ASN A 174 -1.18 -6.12 15.60
C ASN A 174 -1.45 -4.60 15.71
N PRO A 175 -0.59 -3.74 15.14
CA PRO A 175 -0.76 -2.29 15.22
C PRO A 175 -1.83 -1.74 14.26
N SER A 176 -2.17 -2.45 13.20
CA SER A 176 -3.12 -2.00 12.17
C SER A 176 -4.55 -2.34 12.54
N PHE A 177 -4.82 -3.48 13.18
CA PHE A 177 -6.17 -3.89 13.56
C PHE A 177 -6.10 -4.78 14.80
N ASN A 178 -6.69 -4.32 15.90
CA ASN A 178 -6.55 -4.95 17.21
C ASN A 178 -7.86 -5.60 17.70
N VAL A 179 -7.81 -6.19 18.90
CA VAL A 179 -8.96 -6.88 19.52
C VAL A 179 -10.13 -5.93 19.83
N GLU A 180 -9.86 -4.68 20.18
CA GLU A 180 -10.92 -3.69 20.43
C GLU A 180 -11.70 -3.41 19.15
N ASP A 181 -10.99 -3.21 18.04
CA ASP A 181 -11.59 -3.00 16.71
C ASP A 181 -12.39 -4.22 16.26
N PHE A 182 -11.86 -5.42 16.51
CA PHE A 182 -12.56 -6.67 16.20
C PHE A 182 -13.86 -6.80 17.00
N ASN A 183 -13.85 -6.42 18.28
CA ASN A 183 -15.02 -6.54 19.16
C ASN A 183 -16.14 -5.54 18.85
N ARG A 184 -15.86 -4.47 18.09
CA ARG A 184 -16.88 -3.52 17.61
C ARG A 184 -17.82 -4.11 16.56
N VAL A 185 -17.45 -5.23 15.94
CA VAL A 185 -18.21 -5.87 14.87
C VAL A 185 -19.04 -7.03 15.42
N ASP A 186 -20.28 -7.16 14.99
CA ASP A 186 -21.16 -8.26 15.37
C ASP A 186 -20.62 -9.62 14.92
N ASP A 187 -20.86 -10.67 15.71
CA ASP A 187 -20.34 -12.02 15.46
C ASP A 187 -20.81 -12.62 14.12
N GLU A 188 -22.02 -12.27 13.69
CA GLU A 188 -22.54 -12.64 12.37
C GLU A 188 -21.66 -12.07 11.24
N MET A 189 -21.27 -10.79 11.36
CA MET A 189 -20.48 -10.10 10.35
C MET A 189 -19.00 -10.50 10.40
N LYS A 190 -18.47 -10.79 11.60
CA LYS A 190 -17.13 -11.39 11.77
C LYS A 190 -16.95 -12.67 10.93
N SER A 191 -18.03 -13.42 10.74
CA SER A 191 -18.02 -14.65 9.92
C SER A 191 -18.31 -14.38 8.44
N LYS A 192 -19.28 -13.51 8.13
CA LYS A 192 -19.69 -13.21 6.75
C LYS A 192 -18.64 -12.44 5.94
N LEU A 193 -17.96 -11.49 6.57
CA LEU A 193 -17.05 -10.58 5.88
C LEU A 193 -15.83 -11.31 5.27
N PRO A 194 -15.09 -12.16 6.02
CA PRO A 194 -13.98 -12.92 5.43
C PRO A 194 -14.42 -13.83 4.28
N TYR A 195 -15.60 -14.45 4.42
CA TYR A 195 -16.18 -15.32 3.39
C TYR A 195 -16.51 -14.55 2.10
N TYR A 196 -17.18 -13.40 2.23
CA TYR A 196 -17.51 -12.55 1.09
C TYR A 196 -16.24 -12.10 0.36
N ILE A 197 -15.24 -11.58 1.09
CA ILE A 197 -14.02 -11.06 0.50
C ILE A 197 -13.28 -12.15 -0.27
N LYS A 198 -13.14 -13.35 0.31
CA LYS A 198 -12.50 -14.49 -0.36
C LYS A 198 -13.22 -14.93 -1.64
N THR A 199 -14.54 -14.78 -1.69
CA THR A 199 -15.36 -15.27 -2.80
C THR A 199 -15.46 -14.26 -3.94
N TYR A 200 -15.59 -12.96 -3.61
CA TYR A 200 -16.00 -11.94 -4.58
C TYR A 200 -14.95 -10.86 -4.82
N VAL A 201 -14.00 -10.66 -3.91
CA VAL A 201 -13.07 -9.53 -4.01
C VAL A 201 -11.70 -10.01 -4.52
N PRO A 202 -11.25 -9.55 -5.70
CA PRO A 202 -9.94 -9.91 -6.23
C PRO A 202 -8.82 -9.16 -5.49
N LEU A 203 -8.30 -9.76 -4.42
CA LEU A 203 -7.31 -9.18 -3.51
C LEU A 203 -6.02 -8.68 -4.22
N ASN A 204 -5.66 -9.30 -5.33
CA ASN A 204 -4.50 -8.91 -6.15
C ASN A 204 -4.56 -7.45 -6.62
N LYS A 205 -5.76 -6.85 -6.70
CA LYS A 205 -5.92 -5.44 -7.09
C LYS A 205 -5.49 -4.44 -5.99
N PHE A 206 -5.44 -4.89 -4.74
CA PHE A 206 -5.19 -4.05 -3.56
C PHE A 206 -3.80 -4.21 -2.95
N LEU A 207 -3.07 -5.25 -3.37
CA LEU A 207 -1.68 -5.46 -2.98
C LEU A 207 -0.83 -4.32 -3.57
N SER A 208 -0.03 -3.69 -2.72
CA SER A 208 0.92 -2.66 -3.14
C SER A 208 1.93 -3.23 -4.14
N ALA A 209 2.34 -2.40 -5.09
CA ALA A 209 3.44 -2.69 -6.01
C ALA A 209 4.78 -2.78 -5.30
#